data_AF-A0A1I2LI08-F1
#
_entry.id   AF-A0A1I2LI08-F1
#
_cell.length_a   1.000
_cell.length_b   1.000
_cell.length_c   1.000
_cell.angle_alpha   90.00
_cell.angle_beta   90.00
_cell.angle_gamma   90.00
#
_symmetry.space_group_name_H-M   'P 1'
#
loop_
_entity.id
_entity.type
_entity.pdbx_description
1 polymer ?
#
loop_
_entity_poly.entity_id
_entity_poly.type
_entity_poly.pdbx_seq_one_letter_code
_entity_poly.pdbx_strand_id
1 'polypeptide(L)'
;MIITSKASLHAGDLVVAAEVTDVLHRRGQLDNPPVSLVVSDAVALGIAGLFRSDSESGRVMQRFYRSGNADSDELIEAARVEQVFASPEGHAALYCLIGWVRSRLQENQLV
;
A
#
# COMPACT_ATOMS: atom_id res chain seq x y z
N MET A 1 -6.93 -1.14 13.58
CA MET A 1 -7.28 0.31 13.63
C MET A 1 -7.71 0.77 12.23
N ILE A 2 -8.78 1.56 12.08
CA ILE A 2 -9.22 2.02 10.75
C ILE A 2 -8.29 3.12 10.22
N ILE A 3 -7.85 2.96 8.97
CA ILE A 3 -7.08 3.94 8.21
C ILE A 3 -7.87 4.35 6.95
N THR A 4 -7.61 5.56 6.49
CA THR A 4 -8.33 6.17 5.37
C THR A 4 -7.36 6.80 4.38
N SER A 5 -7.53 6.46 3.11
CA SER A 5 -6.95 7.19 1.98
C SER A 5 -7.70 8.50 1.75
N LYS A 6 -6.97 9.60 1.54
CA LYS A 6 -7.55 10.92 1.22
C LYS A 6 -7.77 11.10 -0.29
N ALA A 7 -7.36 10.14 -1.12
CA ALA A 7 -7.53 10.23 -2.56
C ALA A 7 -8.95 9.83 -3.00
N SER A 8 -9.53 10.60 -3.91
CA SER A 8 -10.81 10.30 -4.56
C SER A 8 -10.67 9.40 -5.80
N LEU A 9 -9.45 9.24 -6.31
CA LEU A 9 -9.12 8.47 -7.51
C LEU A 9 -7.93 7.56 -7.23
N HIS A 10 -7.93 6.37 -7.83
CA HIS A 10 -6.79 5.47 -7.82
C HIS A 10 -5.81 5.81 -8.95
N ALA A 11 -4.52 5.62 -8.69
CA ALA A 11 -3.51 5.70 -9.72
C ALA A 11 -3.69 4.57 -10.76
N GLY A 12 -3.27 4.80 -12.00
CA GLY A 12 -3.15 3.76 -13.02
C GLY A 12 -1.83 3.01 -12.91
N ASP A 13 -1.75 1.83 -13.51
CA ASP A 13 -0.65 0.87 -13.35
C ASP A 13 0.74 1.46 -13.60
N LEU A 14 0.89 2.30 -14.63
CA LEU A 14 2.16 2.97 -14.93
C LEU A 14 2.58 3.96 -13.84
N VAL A 15 1.62 4.68 -13.24
CA VAL A 15 1.88 5.61 -12.14
C VAL A 15 2.24 4.84 -10.87
N VAL A 16 1.55 3.72 -10.62
CA VAL A 16 1.90 2.80 -9.52
C VAL A 16 3.33 2.31 -9.66
N ALA A 17 3.70 1.80 -10.83
CA ALA A 17 5.05 1.29 -11.07
C ALA A 17 6.11 2.38 -10.88
N ALA A 18 5.91 3.57 -11.47
CA ALA A 18 6.84 4.69 -11.35
C ALA A 18 7.04 5.12 -9.89
N GLU A 19 5.94 5.32 -9.14
CA GLU A 19 6.05 5.82 -7.77
C GLU A 19 6.63 4.76 -6.81
N VAL A 20 6.31 3.48 -7.00
CA VAL A 20 6.93 2.38 -6.24
C VAL A 20 8.44 2.37 -6.46
N THR A 21 8.89 2.47 -7.72
CA THR A 21 10.32 2.56 -8.05
C THR A 21 10.96 3.79 -7.39
N ASP A 22 10.33 4.97 -7.47
CA ASP A 22 10.87 6.20 -6.88
C ASP A 22 10.96 6.15 -5.35
N VAL A 23 9.97 5.56 -4.69
CA VAL A 23 9.99 5.37 -3.23
C VAL A 23 11.10 4.41 -2.83
N LEU A 24 11.22 3.27 -3.50
CA LEU A 24 12.27 2.28 -3.20
C LEU A 24 13.67 2.82 -3.49
N HIS A 25 13.83 3.57 -4.59
CA HIS A 25 15.09 4.23 -4.92
C HIS A 25 15.50 5.22 -3.82
N ARG A 26 14.60 6.12 -3.41
CA ARG A 26 14.86 7.09 -2.34
C ARG A 26 15.15 6.40 -0.99
N ARG A 27 14.42 5.33 -0.66
CA ARG A 27 14.68 4.55 0.56
C ARG A 27 16.06 3.91 0.55
N GLY A 28 16.49 3.40 -0.61
CA GLY A 28 17.82 2.79 -0.79
C GLY A 28 18.99 3.77 -0.71
N GLN A 29 18.74 5.08 -0.76
CA GLN A 29 19.75 6.12 -0.58
C GLN A 29 19.94 6.54 0.89
N LEU A 30 19.15 6.01 1.82
CA LEU A 30 19.14 6.40 3.23
C LEU A 30 19.51 5.21 4.11
N ASP A 31 20.40 5.42 5.07
CA ASP A 31 20.73 4.38 6.07
C ASP A 31 19.53 4.07 6.98
N ASN A 32 18.71 5.08 7.26
CA ASN A 32 17.52 5.01 8.11
C ASN A 32 16.36 5.78 7.46
N PRO A 33 15.67 5.20 6.45
CA PRO A 33 14.60 5.90 5.75
C PRO A 33 13.41 6.17 6.70
N PRO A 34 12.85 7.40 6.71
CA PRO A 34 11.72 7.70 7.56
C PRO A 34 10.48 6.91 7.13
N VAL A 35 9.66 6.56 8.11
CA VAL A 35 8.36 5.89 7.91
C VAL A 35 7.35 6.73 7.12
N SER A 36 7.53 8.05 7.05
CA SER A 36 6.74 8.94 6.19
C SER A 36 7.17 8.92 4.73
N LEU A 37 8.30 8.30 4.38
CA LEU A 37 8.71 8.08 2.99
C LEU A 37 7.99 6.85 2.42
N VAL A 38 6.77 7.11 1.93
CA VAL A 38 5.82 6.12 1.41
C VAL A 38 5.22 6.59 0.10
N VAL A 39 4.49 5.69 -0.56
CA VAL A 39 3.67 6.01 -1.74
C VAL A 39 2.49 6.91 -1.37
N SER A 40 1.94 7.60 -2.36
CA SER A 40 0.76 8.43 -2.26
C SER A 40 -0.51 7.61 -2.02
N ASP A 41 -1.57 8.28 -1.56
CA ASP A 41 -2.89 7.69 -1.37
C ASP A 41 -3.48 7.07 -2.64
N ALA A 42 -3.31 7.74 -3.78
CA ALA A 42 -3.79 7.24 -5.06
C ALA A 42 -3.04 5.97 -5.48
N VAL A 43 -1.73 5.90 -5.21
CA VAL A 43 -0.93 4.70 -5.50
C VAL A 43 -1.21 3.58 -4.51
N ALA A 44 -1.42 3.86 -3.22
CA ALA A 44 -1.85 2.84 -2.26
C ALA A 44 -3.17 2.16 -2.72
N LEU A 45 -4.14 2.95 -3.19
CA LEU A 45 -5.36 2.41 -3.79
C LEU A 45 -5.06 1.64 -5.08
N GLY A 46 -4.22 2.17 -5.96
CA GLY A 46 -3.82 1.51 -7.20
C GLY A 46 -3.21 0.14 -6.97
N ILE A 47 -2.30 0.01 -6.00
CA ILE A 47 -1.69 -1.26 -5.60
C ILE A 47 -2.78 -2.25 -5.16
N ALA A 48 -3.70 -1.85 -4.29
CA ALA A 48 -4.80 -2.73 -3.88
C ALA A 48 -5.71 -3.12 -5.06
N GLY A 49 -5.87 -2.24 -6.04
CA GLY A 49 -6.57 -2.53 -7.30
C GLY A 49 -5.93 -3.64 -8.12
N LEU A 50 -4.60 -3.76 -8.11
CA LEU A 50 -3.84 -4.81 -8.82
C LEU A 50 -4.00 -6.19 -8.16
N PHE A 51 -4.14 -6.23 -6.84
CA PHE A 51 -4.21 -7.48 -6.05
C PHE A 51 -5.63 -7.90 -5.66
N ARG A 52 -6.66 -7.30 -6.26
CA ARG A 52 -8.06 -7.72 -6.03
C ARG A 52 -8.33 -9.08 -6.66
N SER A 53 -8.97 -9.97 -5.92
CA SER A 53 -9.39 -11.30 -6.41
C SER A 53 -10.48 -11.88 -5.50
N ASP A 54 -10.96 -13.08 -5.82
CA ASP A 54 -11.91 -13.83 -4.99
C ASP A 54 -11.25 -14.59 -3.82
N SER A 55 -9.93 -14.44 -3.62
CA SER A 55 -9.28 -14.92 -2.39
C SER A 55 -9.71 -14.06 -1.19
N GLU A 56 -9.41 -14.54 0.03
CA GLU A 56 -9.68 -13.77 1.24
C GLU A 56 -8.90 -12.45 1.28
N SER A 57 -7.59 -12.51 1.06
CA SER A 57 -6.71 -11.35 0.94
C SER A 57 -7.11 -10.43 -0.22
N GLY A 58 -7.48 -10.99 -1.36
CA GLY A 58 -7.96 -10.23 -2.53
C GLY A 58 -9.27 -9.47 -2.26
N ARG A 59 -10.16 -10.01 -1.42
CA ARG A 59 -11.37 -9.28 -0.97
C ARG A 59 -11.04 -8.12 -0.04
N VAL A 60 -10.02 -8.24 0.82
CA VAL A 60 -9.53 -7.12 1.64
C VAL A 60 -9.02 -6.00 0.73
N MET A 61 -8.18 -6.34 -0.26
CA MET A 61 -7.67 -5.40 -1.26
C MET A 61 -8.81 -4.73 -2.03
N GLN A 62 -9.83 -5.49 -2.44
CA GLN A 62 -10.99 -4.96 -3.14
C GLN A 62 -11.79 -3.95 -2.29
N ARG A 63 -11.99 -4.23 -0.99
CA ARG A 63 -12.70 -3.31 -0.09
C ARG A 63 -11.92 -2.02 0.09
N PHE A 64 -10.61 -2.10 0.29
CA PHE A 64 -9.76 -0.92 0.41
C PHE A 64 -9.76 -0.10 -0.89
N TYR A 65 -9.56 -0.75 -2.04
CA TYR A 65 -9.61 -0.11 -3.36
C TYR A 65 -10.92 0.64 -3.62
N ARG A 66 -12.07 0.07 -3.23
CA ARG A 66 -13.38 0.68 -3.47
C ARG A 66 -13.72 1.81 -2.50
N SER A 67 -13.40 1.64 -1.23
CA SER A 67 -13.90 2.52 -0.16
C SER A 67 -12.87 3.53 0.32
N GLY A 68 -11.59 3.31 0.02
CA GLY A 68 -10.48 4.05 0.61
C GLY A 68 -10.25 3.79 2.09
N ASN A 69 -11.02 2.90 2.72
CA ASN A 69 -10.95 2.58 4.13
C ASN A 69 -10.59 1.12 4.35
N ALA A 70 -9.80 0.84 5.38
CA ALA A 70 -9.47 -0.53 5.78
C ALA A 70 -9.14 -0.60 7.27
N ASP A 71 -9.32 -1.77 7.88
CA ASP A 71 -8.57 -2.08 9.09
C ASP A 71 -7.10 -2.32 8.73
N SER A 72 -6.21 -1.62 9.45
CA SER A 72 -4.76 -1.66 9.21
C SER A 72 -4.14 -3.05 9.38
N ASP A 73 -4.57 -3.82 10.39
CA ASP A 73 -4.02 -5.14 10.64
C ASP A 73 -4.49 -6.10 9.55
N GLU A 74 -5.78 -6.02 9.19
CA GLU A 74 -6.34 -6.81 8.09
C GLU A 74 -5.64 -6.51 6.75
N LEU A 75 -5.38 -5.24 6.44
CA LEU A 75 -4.72 -4.86 5.19
C LEU A 75 -3.24 -5.24 5.15
N ILE A 76 -2.52 -5.16 6.27
CA ILE A 76 -1.13 -5.61 6.36
C ILE A 76 -1.05 -7.13 6.16
N GLU A 77 -1.90 -7.90 6.83
CA GLU A 77 -1.90 -9.36 6.71
C GLU A 77 -2.29 -9.80 5.30
N ALA A 78 -3.31 -9.18 4.70
CA ALA A 78 -3.67 -9.44 3.31
C ALA A 78 -2.49 -9.15 2.36
N ALA A 79 -1.78 -8.03 2.55
CA ALA A 79 -0.61 -7.70 1.73
C ALA A 79 0.52 -8.72 1.90
N ARG A 80 0.78 -9.19 3.12
CA ARG A 80 1.80 -10.23 3.39
C ARG A 80 1.44 -11.56 2.75
N VAL A 81 0.17 -11.96 2.77
CA VAL A 81 -0.29 -13.18 2.10
C VAL A 81 -0.05 -13.08 0.60
N GLU A 82 -0.46 -11.98 -0.03
CA GLU A 82 -0.25 -11.78 -1.47
C GLU A 82 1.25 -11.70 -1.84
N GLN A 83 2.10 -11.18 -0.94
CA GLN A 83 3.57 -11.10 -1.15
C GLN A 83 4.24 -12.46 -1.36
N VAL A 84 3.65 -13.55 -0.85
CA VAL A 84 4.19 -14.92 -0.99
C VAL A 84 4.03 -15.43 -2.42
N PHE A 85 3.02 -14.95 -3.15
CA PHE A 85 2.69 -15.41 -4.51
C PHE A 85 3.02 -14.40 -5.60
N ALA A 86 3.32 -13.15 -5.22
CA ALA A 86 3.59 -12.06 -6.14
C ALA A 86 4.94 -12.21 -6.89
N SER A 87 5.02 -11.61 -8.08
CA SER A 87 6.31 -11.37 -8.75
C SER A 87 7.20 -10.44 -7.91
N PRO A 88 8.49 -10.27 -8.23
CA PRO A 88 9.35 -9.30 -7.54
C PRO A 88 8.78 -7.87 -7.53
N GLU A 89 8.22 -7.42 -8.65
CA GLU A 89 7.59 -6.10 -8.79
C GLU A 89 6.32 -6.01 -7.95
N GLY A 90 5.51 -7.08 -7.95
CA GLY A 90 4.33 -7.17 -7.11
C GLY A 90 4.67 -7.18 -5.61
N HIS A 91 5.72 -7.89 -5.23
CA HIS A 91 6.22 -7.93 -3.85
C HIS A 91 6.68 -6.55 -3.39
N ALA A 92 7.39 -5.82 -4.25
CA ALA A 92 7.81 -4.45 -4.03
C ALA A 92 6.61 -3.49 -3.85
N ALA A 93 5.59 -3.61 -4.70
CA ALA A 93 4.37 -2.81 -4.59
C ALA A 93 3.65 -3.07 -3.25
N LEU A 94 3.47 -4.33 -2.87
CA LEU A 94 2.86 -4.70 -1.59
C LEU A 94 3.68 -4.26 -0.38
N TYR A 95 5.02 -4.27 -0.50
CA TYR A 95 5.91 -3.72 0.53
C TYR A 95 5.67 -2.22 0.73
N CYS A 96 5.53 -1.47 -0.38
CA CYS A 96 5.19 -0.05 -0.33
C CYS A 96 3.80 0.20 0.26
N LEU A 97 2.81 -0.65 -0.02
CA LEU A 97 1.48 -0.57 0.60
C LEU A 97 1.55 -0.76 2.12
N ILE A 98 2.29 -1.76 2.60
CA ILE A 98 2.51 -1.98 4.04
C ILE A 98 3.20 -0.76 4.67
N GLY A 99 4.18 -0.17 3.99
CA GLY A 99 4.82 1.08 4.41
C GLY A 99 3.83 2.22 4.58
N TRP A 100 2.96 2.43 3.58
CA TRP A 100 1.90 3.44 3.64
C TRP A 100 0.94 3.23 4.81
N VAL A 101 0.49 1.99 5.06
CA VAL A 101 -0.37 1.67 6.21
C VAL A 101 0.29 2.06 7.52
N ARG A 102 1.57 1.74 7.69
CA ARG A 102 2.34 2.08 8.91
C ARG A 102 2.49 3.59 9.09
N SER A 103 2.68 4.35 8.02
CA SER A 103 2.70 5.82 8.08
C SER A 103 1.37 6.37 8.59
N ARG A 104 0.23 5.83 8.12
CA ARG A 104 -1.11 6.24 8.57
C ARG A 104 -1.36 5.95 10.04
N LEU A 105 -0.90 4.80 10.52
CA LEU A 105 -0.97 4.48 11.95
C LEU A 105 -0.21 5.48 12.81
N GLN A 106 0.98 5.89 12.37
CA GLN A 106 1.77 6.87 13.11
C GLN A 106 1.15 8.27 13.08
N GLU A 107 0.63 8.69 11.93
CA GLU A 107 -0.11 9.96 11.83
C GLU A 107 -1.31 9.97 12.78
N ASN A 108 -2.09 8.88 12.84
CA ASN A 108 -3.27 8.78 13.70
C ASN A 108 -2.94 8.68 15.21
N GLN A 109 -1.71 8.31 15.59
CA GLN A 109 -1.27 8.27 16.99
C GLN A 109 -0.77 9.64 17.51
N LEU A 110 -0.47 10.57 16.60
CA LEU A 110 0.00 11.92 16.92
C LEU A 110 -1.14 12.94 17.03
N VAL A 111 -2.39 12.50 16.87
CA VAL A 111 -3.64 13.27 16.97
C VAL A 111 -4.42 12.79 18.18
#